data_AF-A0A812MT79-F1
#
_entry.id   AF-A0A812MT79-F1
#
_cell.length_a   1.000
_cell.length_b   1.000
_cell.length_c   1.000
_cell.angle_alpha   90.00
_cell.angle_beta   90.00
_cell.angle_gamma   90.00
#
_symmetry.space_group_name_H-M   'P 1'
#
loop_
_entity.id
_entity.type
_entity.pdbx_description
1 polymer ?
#
loop_
_entity_poly.entity_id
_entity_poly.type
_entity_poly.pdbx_seq_one_letter_code
_entity_poly.pdbx_strand_id
1 'polypeptide(L)'
;MPMLIEELDEEPTDRSYTFHHLPDAKFSSFGSPEIQPFFDKWGFGPDMAMCTFRVEQKVTSETFQTMLDAFFKDREVLSVLHSQTGIRVLSPPKVSVRWQPMSTKVVSMSFFNKLEEAGCIGSSGHIRGRLEEDWEDVPIVNLIREAILMEESELYDTFSEQDRREFLFRIFQHLIFGGASNQYEDHVEDYFTATKAVYK
;
A
#
# COMPACT_ATOMS: atom_id res chain seq x y z
N MET A 1 -6.32 -1.85 -63.62
CA MET A 1 -6.32 -2.71 -62.42
C MET A 1 -6.72 -1.81 -61.26
N PRO A 2 -7.99 -1.79 -60.85
CA PRO A 2 -8.36 -1.04 -59.65
C PRO A 2 -7.80 -1.78 -58.43
N MET A 3 -7.01 -1.07 -57.63
CA MET A 3 -6.53 -1.55 -56.33
C MET A 3 -7.74 -1.73 -55.41
N LEU A 4 -8.00 -2.98 -55.00
CA LEU A 4 -8.81 -3.26 -53.81
C LEU A 4 -8.03 -2.70 -52.62
N ILE A 5 -8.54 -1.64 -52.02
CA ILE A 5 -8.21 -1.32 -50.63
C ILE A 5 -9.16 -2.20 -49.84
N GLU A 6 -8.67 -3.34 -49.37
CA GLU A 6 -9.36 -4.08 -48.31
C GLU A 6 -9.32 -3.19 -47.07
N GLU A 7 -10.44 -2.56 -46.77
CA GLU A 7 -10.69 -2.01 -45.44
C GLU A 7 -10.63 -3.21 -44.49
N LEU A 8 -9.50 -3.32 -43.78
CA LEU A 8 -9.40 -4.15 -42.60
C LEU A 8 -10.41 -3.58 -41.61
N ASP A 9 -11.53 -4.27 -41.45
CA ASP A 9 -12.41 -4.10 -40.30
C ASP A 9 -11.53 -4.23 -39.05
N GLU A 10 -11.17 -3.09 -38.45
CA GLU A 10 -10.72 -3.06 -37.07
C GLU A 10 -11.91 -3.52 -36.23
N GLU A 11 -11.96 -4.82 -35.96
CA GLU A 11 -12.77 -5.39 -34.90
C GLU A 11 -12.63 -4.48 -33.68
N PRO A 12 -13.73 -3.89 -33.16
CA PRO A 12 -13.65 -3.11 -31.95
C PRO A 12 -13.17 -4.08 -30.89
N THR A 13 -11.93 -3.94 -30.43
CA THR A 13 -11.39 -4.74 -29.35
C THR A 13 -12.00 -4.23 -28.06
N ASP A 14 -13.30 -4.53 -27.87
CA ASP A 14 -13.99 -4.49 -26.61
C ASP A 14 -13.44 -5.61 -25.72
N ARG A 15 -12.16 -5.49 -25.35
CA ARG A 15 -11.55 -6.33 -24.32
C ARG A 15 -11.94 -5.73 -22.98
N SER A 16 -13.22 -5.83 -22.64
CA SER A 16 -13.68 -5.60 -21.28
C SER A 16 -12.93 -6.58 -20.37
N TYR A 17 -12.23 -6.06 -19.37
CA TYR A 17 -11.60 -6.90 -18.36
C TYR A 17 -12.68 -7.55 -17.50
N THR A 18 -12.45 -8.79 -17.11
CA THR A 18 -13.34 -9.57 -16.24
C THR A 18 -12.62 -9.82 -14.93
N PHE A 19 -13.28 -9.41 -13.83
CA PHE A 19 -12.75 -9.48 -12.48
C PHE A 19 -13.61 -10.42 -11.65
N HIS A 20 -12.97 -11.35 -10.95
CA HIS A 20 -13.66 -12.27 -10.04
C HIS A 20 -13.18 -12.05 -8.63
N HIS A 21 -14.07 -11.64 -7.74
CA HIS A 21 -13.73 -11.55 -6.32
C HIS A 21 -13.46 -12.95 -5.73
N LEU A 22 -12.40 -13.06 -4.94
CA LEU A 22 -12.03 -14.28 -4.23
C LEU A 22 -12.26 -14.07 -2.72
N PRO A 23 -13.49 -14.28 -2.21
CA PRO A 23 -13.84 -14.02 -0.81
C PRO A 23 -13.14 -14.96 0.18
N ASP A 24 -12.74 -16.15 -0.28
CA ASP A 24 -12.08 -17.16 0.55
C ASP A 24 -10.56 -16.98 0.63
N ALA A 25 -10.02 -15.89 0.06
CA ALA A 25 -8.61 -15.56 0.16
C ALA A 25 -8.21 -15.38 1.62
N LYS A 26 -7.15 -16.07 2.03
CA LYS A 26 -6.64 -16.04 3.40
C LYS A 26 -5.37 -15.19 3.45
N PHE A 27 -5.26 -14.40 4.50
CA PHE A 27 -4.17 -13.47 4.71
C PHE A 27 -3.49 -13.76 6.03
N SER A 28 -2.17 -13.55 6.09
CA SER A 28 -1.41 -13.73 7.33
C SER A 28 -1.55 -12.53 8.29
N SER A 29 -2.07 -11.41 7.80
CA SER A 29 -2.30 -10.15 8.52
C SER A 29 -3.77 -9.91 8.86
N PHE A 30 -4.57 -9.43 7.89
CA PHE A 30 -5.95 -9.01 8.12
C PHE A 30 -6.82 -10.18 8.59
N GLY A 31 -7.55 -9.98 9.69
CA GLY A 31 -8.37 -11.02 10.32
C GLY A 31 -7.56 -12.05 11.14
N SER A 32 -6.24 -11.94 11.23
CA SER A 32 -5.42 -12.76 12.12
C SER A 32 -5.63 -12.33 13.58
N PRO A 33 -5.87 -13.26 14.52
CA PRO A 33 -6.02 -12.93 15.93
C PRO A 33 -4.74 -12.33 16.54
N GLU A 34 -3.59 -12.54 15.90
CA GLU A 34 -2.30 -12.00 16.34
C GLU A 34 -2.07 -10.56 15.86
N ILE A 35 -2.49 -10.24 14.62
CA ILE A 35 -2.18 -8.96 13.97
C ILE A 35 -3.33 -7.96 14.05
N GLN A 36 -4.59 -8.44 14.05
CA GLN A 36 -5.76 -7.57 14.12
C GLN A 36 -5.75 -6.62 15.34
N PRO A 37 -5.31 -7.04 16.54
CA PRO A 37 -5.21 -6.13 17.68
C PRO A 37 -4.29 -4.94 17.43
N PHE A 38 -3.20 -5.11 16.66
CA PHE A 38 -2.33 -4.01 16.27
C PHE A 38 -3.04 -3.04 15.34
N PHE A 39 -3.79 -3.55 14.35
CA PHE A 39 -4.54 -2.68 13.43
C PHE A 39 -5.63 -1.87 14.14
N ASP A 40 -6.33 -2.50 15.08
CA ASP A 40 -7.34 -1.82 15.89
C ASP A 40 -6.69 -0.74 16.77
N LYS A 41 -5.56 -1.07 17.42
CA LYS A 41 -4.80 -0.14 18.27
C LYS A 41 -4.20 1.03 17.49
N TRP A 42 -3.67 0.79 16.30
CA TRP A 42 -3.06 1.82 15.46
C TRP A 42 -4.09 2.62 14.65
N GLY A 43 -5.38 2.40 14.89
CA GLY A 43 -6.46 3.20 14.31
C GLY A 43 -6.73 2.89 12.84
N PHE A 44 -6.37 1.71 12.35
CA PHE A 44 -6.71 1.26 11.00
C PHE A 44 -8.16 0.78 10.89
N GLY A 45 -8.76 0.33 12.00
CA GLY A 45 -10.20 0.10 12.16
C GLY A 45 -10.89 -0.53 10.93
N PRO A 46 -12.09 -0.05 10.54
CA PRO A 46 -12.77 -0.47 9.32
C PRO A 46 -12.20 0.18 8.04
N ASP A 47 -11.24 1.10 8.17
CA ASP A 47 -10.76 1.94 7.07
C ASP A 47 -9.62 1.29 6.27
N MET A 48 -9.03 0.21 6.80
CA MET A 48 -8.04 -0.61 6.09
C MET A 48 -8.59 -2.02 5.87
N ALA A 49 -8.69 -2.42 4.60
CA ALA A 49 -9.19 -3.73 4.22
C ALA A 49 -8.30 -4.35 3.14
N MET A 50 -8.34 -5.68 3.07
CA MET A 50 -7.62 -6.43 2.04
C MET A 50 -8.58 -7.41 1.36
N CYS A 51 -8.54 -7.43 0.03
CA CYS A 51 -9.36 -8.30 -0.79
C CYS A 51 -8.54 -8.78 -2.00
N THR A 52 -8.98 -9.86 -2.62
CA THR A 52 -8.28 -10.44 -3.78
C THR A 52 -9.24 -10.60 -4.94
N PHE A 53 -8.76 -10.23 -6.12
CA PHE A 53 -9.47 -10.42 -7.37
C PHE A 53 -8.60 -11.23 -8.33
N ARG A 54 -9.23 -12.13 -9.08
CA ARG A 54 -8.63 -12.76 -10.25
C ARG A 54 -9.03 -11.97 -11.50
N VAL A 55 -8.03 -11.57 -12.28
CA VAL A 55 -8.22 -10.99 -13.61
C VAL A 55 -8.11 -12.13 -14.63
N GLU A 56 -9.12 -12.32 -15.49
CA GLU A 56 -9.09 -13.41 -16.49
C GLU A 56 -8.11 -13.12 -17.63
N GLN A 57 -8.05 -11.88 -18.06
CA GLN A 57 -7.23 -11.47 -19.20
C GLN A 57 -5.77 -11.31 -18.78
N LYS A 58 -4.86 -11.56 -19.73
CA LYS A 58 -3.43 -11.35 -19.52
C LYS A 58 -3.14 -9.86 -19.38
N VAL A 59 -2.52 -9.47 -18.28
CA VAL A 59 -2.07 -8.10 -18.03
C VAL A 59 -0.58 -7.99 -18.33
N THR A 60 -0.19 -7.02 -19.14
CA THR A 60 1.21 -6.67 -19.43
C THR A 60 1.49 -5.26 -18.91
N SER A 61 2.76 -4.84 -18.89
CA SER A 61 3.12 -3.47 -18.49
C SER A 61 2.43 -2.39 -19.33
N GLU A 62 2.14 -2.68 -20.60
CA GLU A 62 1.45 -1.78 -21.53
C GLU A 62 -0.05 -1.71 -21.23
N THR A 63 -0.66 -2.81 -20.83
CA THR A 63 -2.11 -2.89 -20.61
C THR A 63 -2.53 -2.66 -19.15
N PHE A 64 -1.56 -2.54 -18.23
CA PHE A 64 -1.80 -2.41 -16.79
C PHE A 64 -2.62 -1.16 -16.44
N GLN A 65 -2.34 -0.01 -17.05
CA GLN A 65 -3.13 1.22 -16.83
C GLN A 65 -4.59 1.01 -17.25
N THR A 66 -4.82 0.47 -18.45
CA THR A 66 -6.17 0.18 -18.96
C THR A 66 -6.90 -0.82 -18.06
N MET A 67 -6.19 -1.82 -17.54
CA MET A 67 -6.74 -2.78 -16.58
C MET A 67 -7.18 -2.09 -15.28
N LEU A 68 -6.33 -1.23 -14.71
CA LEU A 68 -6.67 -0.48 -13.50
C LEU A 68 -7.85 0.47 -13.71
N ASP A 69 -7.88 1.18 -14.83
CA ASP A 69 -8.99 2.06 -15.18
C ASP A 69 -10.29 1.26 -15.32
N ALA A 70 -10.26 0.06 -15.89
CA ALA A 70 -11.41 -0.83 -15.94
C ALA A 70 -11.80 -1.36 -14.55
N PHE A 71 -10.82 -1.75 -13.73
CA PHE A 71 -11.02 -2.30 -12.39
C PHE A 71 -11.80 -1.34 -11.48
N PHE A 72 -11.36 -0.08 -11.40
CA PHE A 72 -12.04 0.93 -10.58
C PHE A 72 -13.33 1.50 -11.21
N LYS A 73 -13.74 0.98 -12.37
CA LYS A 73 -15.01 1.30 -13.04
C LYS A 73 -15.98 0.12 -13.07
N ASP A 74 -15.50 -1.07 -12.75
CA ASP A 74 -16.28 -2.29 -12.76
C ASP A 74 -17.30 -2.33 -11.61
N ARG A 75 -18.52 -2.80 -11.90
CA ARG A 75 -19.62 -2.76 -10.95
C ARG A 75 -19.44 -3.76 -9.81
N GLU A 76 -18.91 -4.95 -10.08
CA GLU A 76 -18.69 -5.98 -9.07
C GLU A 76 -17.55 -5.55 -8.15
N VAL A 77 -16.44 -5.10 -8.73
CA VAL A 77 -15.29 -4.55 -7.97
C VAL A 77 -15.74 -3.41 -7.06
N LEU A 78 -16.46 -2.42 -7.59
CA LEU A 78 -16.94 -1.30 -6.81
C LEU A 78 -17.91 -1.71 -5.69
N SER A 79 -18.74 -2.73 -5.93
CA SER A 79 -19.61 -3.29 -4.89
C SER A 79 -18.81 -3.90 -3.74
N VAL A 80 -17.76 -4.67 -4.06
CA VAL A 80 -16.87 -5.26 -3.06
C VAL A 80 -16.11 -4.16 -2.32
N LEU A 81 -15.49 -3.21 -3.02
CA LEU A 81 -14.75 -2.10 -2.39
C LEU A 81 -15.64 -1.28 -1.45
N HIS A 82 -16.90 -1.00 -1.85
CA HIS A 82 -17.87 -0.33 -0.99
C HIS A 82 -18.22 -1.15 0.24
N SER A 83 -18.39 -2.47 0.10
CA SER A 83 -18.68 -3.35 1.25
C SER A 83 -17.53 -3.41 2.26
N GLN A 84 -16.29 -3.24 1.80
CA GLN A 84 -15.09 -3.36 2.62
C GLN A 84 -14.67 -2.03 3.25
N THR A 85 -14.72 -0.93 2.49
CA THR A 85 -14.19 0.38 2.91
C THR A 85 -15.28 1.40 3.23
N GLY A 86 -16.55 1.09 2.92
CA GLY A 86 -17.66 2.06 2.96
C GLY A 86 -17.60 3.14 1.87
N ILE A 87 -16.54 3.19 1.05
CA ILE A 87 -16.37 4.21 0.02
C ILE A 87 -17.34 3.96 -1.15
N ARG A 88 -18.16 4.96 -1.46
CA ARG A 88 -19.15 4.89 -2.53
C ARG A 88 -18.73 5.71 -3.76
N VAL A 89 -18.47 5.03 -4.87
CA VAL A 89 -18.17 5.69 -6.15
C VAL A 89 -19.48 6.02 -6.87
N LEU A 90 -19.86 7.31 -6.86
CA LEU A 90 -21.12 7.77 -7.47
C LEU A 90 -21.07 7.90 -9.00
N SER A 91 -19.88 8.05 -9.58
CA SER A 91 -19.71 8.24 -11.02
C SER A 91 -18.47 7.49 -11.51
N PRO A 92 -18.57 6.16 -11.67
CA PRO A 92 -17.44 5.32 -12.12
C PRO A 92 -16.73 5.87 -13.38
N PRO A 93 -17.43 6.33 -14.44
CA PRO A 93 -16.76 6.85 -15.63
C PRO A 93 -15.83 8.05 -15.39
N LYS A 94 -16.02 8.80 -14.29
CA LYS A 94 -15.19 9.95 -13.91
C LYS A 94 -13.98 9.57 -13.04
N VAL A 95 -13.84 8.30 -12.66
CA VAL A 95 -12.69 7.83 -11.89
C VAL A 95 -11.44 7.89 -12.76
N SER A 96 -10.40 8.51 -12.22
CA SER A 96 -9.06 8.56 -12.79
C SER A 96 -8.12 7.83 -11.85
N VAL A 97 -7.37 6.86 -12.39
CA VAL A 97 -6.43 6.05 -11.61
C VAL A 97 -5.01 6.47 -11.93
N ARG A 98 -4.23 6.75 -10.90
CA ARG A 98 -2.79 7.00 -10.99
C ARG A 98 -2.08 5.96 -10.15
N TRP A 99 -0.95 5.48 -10.65
CA TRP A 99 -0.15 4.48 -9.95
C TRP A 99 1.33 4.68 -10.30
N GLN A 100 2.19 4.09 -9.49
CA GLN A 100 3.62 4.05 -9.73
C GLN A 100 4.13 2.62 -9.45
N PRO A 101 5.04 2.08 -10.28
CA PRO A 101 5.66 0.80 -9.98
C PRO A 101 6.48 0.86 -8.69
N MET A 102 6.18 -0.05 -7.77
CA MET A 102 6.97 -0.30 -6.56
C MET A 102 7.97 -1.45 -6.81
N SER A 103 9.13 -1.35 -6.17
CA SER A 103 10.11 -2.44 -6.16
C SER A 103 9.72 -3.46 -5.09
N THR A 104 9.98 -4.74 -5.37
CA THR A 104 9.74 -5.85 -4.44
C THR A 104 11.02 -6.69 -4.26
N LYS A 105 12.18 -6.04 -4.39
CA LYS A 105 13.49 -6.69 -4.30
C LYS A 105 13.86 -7.00 -2.85
N VAL A 106 13.44 -6.15 -1.93
CA VAL A 106 13.68 -6.34 -0.51
C VAL A 106 12.61 -7.24 0.09
N VAL A 107 13.03 -8.39 0.60
CA VAL A 107 12.17 -9.41 1.23
C VAL A 107 12.54 -9.70 2.70
N SER A 108 13.61 -9.08 3.20
CA SER A 108 14.15 -9.30 4.55
C SER A 108 13.91 -8.10 5.44
N MET A 109 13.52 -8.35 6.70
CA MET A 109 13.38 -7.31 7.73
C MET A 109 14.71 -6.67 8.12
N SER A 110 15.85 -7.31 7.81
CA SER A 110 17.19 -6.73 8.00
C SER A 110 17.40 -5.43 7.23
N PHE A 111 16.54 -5.13 6.25
CA PHE A 111 16.47 -3.83 5.60
C PHE A 111 16.30 -2.67 6.58
N PHE A 112 15.57 -2.87 7.68
CA PHE A 112 15.33 -1.85 8.70
C PHE A 112 16.46 -1.74 9.74
N ASN A 113 17.53 -2.53 9.65
CA ASN A 113 18.73 -2.34 10.47
C ASN A 113 19.31 -0.92 10.29
N LYS A 114 19.07 -0.29 9.13
CA LYS A 114 19.35 1.13 8.86
C LYS A 114 18.83 2.07 9.96
N LEU A 115 17.67 1.78 10.56
CA LEU A 115 17.11 2.58 11.65
C LEU A 115 17.91 2.44 12.94
N GLU A 116 18.46 1.25 13.23
CA GLU A 116 19.36 1.05 14.36
C GLU A 116 20.70 1.74 14.11
N GLU A 117 21.26 1.59 12.91
CA GLU A 117 22.51 2.23 12.47
C GLU A 117 22.43 3.76 12.50
N ALA A 118 21.28 4.33 12.10
CA ALA A 118 20.98 5.76 12.19
C ALA A 118 20.65 6.22 13.62
N GLY A 119 20.58 5.31 14.60
CA GLY A 119 20.27 5.62 15.98
C GLY A 119 18.81 6.00 16.23
N CYS A 120 17.88 5.64 15.35
CA CYS A 120 16.44 5.80 15.59
C CYS A 120 15.93 4.75 16.61
N ILE A 121 16.63 3.62 16.73
CA ILE A 121 16.28 2.49 17.61
C ILE A 121 17.43 2.25 18.60
N GLY A 122 17.11 1.95 19.85
CA GLY A 122 18.08 1.47 20.85
C GLY A 122 18.34 -0.03 20.73
N SER A 123 19.44 -0.52 21.30
CA SER A 123 19.81 -1.95 21.23
C SER A 123 18.77 -2.93 21.83
N SER A 124 17.82 -2.43 22.63
CA SER A 124 16.69 -3.18 23.18
C SER A 124 15.43 -3.14 22.30
N GLY A 125 15.48 -2.52 21.12
CA GLY A 125 14.32 -2.32 20.23
C GLY A 125 13.43 -1.13 20.57
N HIS A 126 13.79 -0.34 21.59
CA HIS A 126 13.06 0.89 21.93
C HIS A 126 13.24 1.96 20.86
N ILE A 127 12.14 2.57 20.44
CA ILE A 127 12.12 3.69 19.50
C ILE A 127 12.53 4.95 20.25
N ARG A 128 13.52 5.67 19.72
CA ARG A 128 13.96 6.92 20.35
C ARG A 128 12.93 8.02 20.09
N GLY A 129 12.41 8.59 21.18
CA GLY A 129 11.53 9.75 21.14
C GLY A 129 12.27 11.04 20.77
N ARG A 130 11.50 12.06 20.39
CA ARG A 130 11.97 13.44 20.18
C ARG A 130 10.93 14.44 20.68
N LEU A 131 11.27 15.72 20.63
CA LEU A 131 10.26 16.76 20.80
C LEU A 131 9.24 16.66 19.65
N GLU A 132 7.97 16.61 20.03
CA GLU A 132 6.86 16.56 19.09
C GLU A 132 6.81 17.82 18.23
N GLU A 133 6.70 17.61 16.92
CA GLU A 133 6.58 18.64 15.90
C GLU A 133 5.53 18.19 14.89
N ASP A 134 4.66 19.10 14.47
CA ASP A 134 3.71 18.86 13.39
C ASP A 134 4.38 19.09 12.03
N TRP A 135 4.43 18.05 11.21
CA TRP A 135 4.93 18.10 9.84
C TRP A 135 3.80 17.77 8.87
N GLU A 136 3.30 18.77 8.14
CA GLU A 136 2.17 18.61 7.20
C GLU A 136 0.95 17.92 7.84
N ASP A 137 0.53 18.41 9.01
CA ASP A 137 -0.59 17.86 9.81
C ASP A 137 -0.33 16.43 10.34
N VAL A 138 0.92 15.95 10.31
CA VAL A 138 1.34 14.66 10.87
C VAL A 138 2.25 14.88 12.09
N PRO A 139 1.90 14.35 13.27
CA PRO A 139 2.73 14.51 14.47
C PRO A 139 3.96 13.61 14.42
N ILE A 140 5.13 14.24 14.48
CA ILE A 140 6.45 13.61 14.50
C ILE A 140 6.93 13.50 15.95
N VAL A 141 6.60 12.37 16.58
CA VAL A 141 6.85 12.13 18.03
C VAL A 141 8.11 11.31 18.30
N ASN A 142 8.70 10.70 17.26
CA ASN A 142 9.86 9.83 17.38
C ASN A 142 10.77 9.90 16.15
N LEU A 143 12.01 9.43 16.31
CA LEU A 143 13.04 9.54 15.26
C LEU A 143 12.74 8.67 14.03
N ILE A 144 11.96 7.58 14.15
CA ILE A 144 11.58 6.78 12.98
C ILE A 144 10.64 7.56 12.08
N ARG A 145 9.63 8.25 12.65
CA ARG A 145 8.71 9.09 11.87
C ARG A 145 9.44 10.22 11.16
N GLU A 146 10.39 10.84 11.84
CA GLU A 146 11.28 11.84 11.24
C GLU A 146 12.06 11.27 10.06
N ALA A 147 12.76 10.14 10.26
CA ALA A 147 13.53 9.47 9.20
C ALA A 147 12.68 9.07 7.99
N ILE A 148 11.39 8.80 8.20
CA ILE A 148 10.49 8.38 7.12
C ILE A 148 9.87 9.56 6.37
N LEU A 149 9.43 10.62 7.06
CA LEU A 149 8.57 11.65 6.45
C LEU A 149 9.20 13.04 6.34
N MET A 150 10.13 13.41 7.21
CA MET A 150 10.63 14.80 7.28
C MET A 150 11.80 14.99 6.30
N GLU A 151 11.49 15.40 5.07
CA GLU A 151 12.47 15.52 3.96
C GLU A 151 13.64 16.47 4.25
N GLU A 152 13.45 17.43 5.16
CA GLU A 152 14.49 18.40 5.56
C GLU A 152 15.42 17.87 6.67
N SER A 153 15.14 16.70 7.26
CA SER A 153 15.97 16.10 8.31
C SER A 153 17.14 15.30 7.74
N GLU A 154 18.31 15.35 8.39
CA GLU A 154 19.43 14.47 8.10
C GLU A 154 19.07 12.98 8.26
N LEU A 155 18.10 12.65 9.12
CA LEU A 155 17.62 11.29 9.29
C LEU A 155 16.84 10.79 8.07
N TYR A 156 16.34 11.68 7.21
CA TYR A 156 15.66 11.31 5.97
C TYR A 156 16.59 10.52 5.04
N ASP A 157 17.88 10.84 5.04
CA ASP A 157 18.88 10.16 4.22
C ASP A 157 19.17 8.71 4.67
N THR A 158 18.60 8.25 5.79
CA THR A 158 18.65 6.84 6.24
C THR A 158 18.15 5.88 5.14
N PHE A 159 17.17 6.31 4.35
CA PHE A 159 16.61 5.55 3.24
C PHE A 159 16.76 6.32 1.93
N SER A 160 17.44 5.70 0.97
CA SER A 160 17.58 6.25 -0.38
C SER A 160 16.24 6.36 -1.11
N GLU A 161 16.18 7.13 -2.20
CA GLU A 161 14.99 7.16 -3.06
C GLU A 161 14.57 5.76 -3.55
N GLN A 162 15.55 4.87 -3.80
CA GLN A 162 15.25 3.50 -4.20
C GLN A 162 14.66 2.69 -3.05
N ASP A 163 15.21 2.83 -1.84
CA ASP A 163 14.71 2.17 -0.63
C ASP A 163 13.25 2.58 -0.36
N ARG A 164 12.93 3.86 -0.52
CA ARG A 164 11.58 4.43 -0.35
C ARG A 164 10.56 3.93 -1.38
N ARG A 165 11.02 3.33 -2.49
CA ARG A 165 10.17 2.69 -3.50
C ARG A 165 9.96 1.19 -3.27
N GLU A 166 10.61 0.60 -2.27
CA GLU A 166 10.38 -0.80 -1.90
C GLU A 166 9.01 -0.96 -1.23
N PHE A 167 8.28 -1.99 -1.64
CA PHE A 167 6.95 -2.29 -1.09
C PHE A 167 7.02 -2.56 0.42
N LEU A 168 8.08 -3.23 0.89
CA LEU A 168 8.31 -3.48 2.31
C LEU A 168 8.42 -2.17 3.11
N PHE A 169 9.13 -1.17 2.57
CA PHE A 169 9.24 0.15 3.18
C PHE A 169 7.88 0.83 3.24
N ARG A 170 7.10 0.79 2.15
CA ARG A 170 5.77 1.44 2.10
C ARG A 170 4.78 0.84 3.10
N ILE A 171 4.81 -0.47 3.31
CA ILE A 171 4.01 -1.11 4.35
C ILE A 171 4.41 -0.59 5.73
N PHE A 172 5.70 -0.64 6.07
CA PHE A 172 6.18 -0.16 7.37
C PHE A 172 5.85 1.31 7.60
N GLN A 173 6.04 2.15 6.57
CA GLN A 173 5.63 3.55 6.57
C GLN A 173 4.14 3.69 6.91
N HIS A 174 3.23 2.94 6.30
CA HIS A 174 1.81 3.05 6.65
C HIS A 174 1.59 2.70 8.12
N LEU A 175 2.16 1.57 8.59
CA LEU A 175 1.94 1.06 9.94
C LEU A 175 2.47 1.99 11.05
N ILE A 176 3.65 2.59 10.89
CA ILE A 176 4.25 3.46 11.92
C ILE A 176 3.48 4.79 12.09
N PHE A 177 2.83 5.27 11.04
CA PHE A 177 2.00 6.48 11.10
C PHE A 177 0.57 6.19 11.58
N GLY A 178 0.04 5.01 11.28
CA GLY A 178 -1.30 4.60 11.73
C GLY A 178 -2.42 5.44 11.12
N GLY A 179 -3.64 5.24 11.64
CA GLY A 179 -4.81 6.04 11.31
C GLY A 179 -5.09 7.16 12.32
N ALA A 180 -6.28 7.76 12.23
CA ALA A 180 -6.66 8.95 13.00
C ALA A 180 -6.70 8.77 14.53
N SER A 181 -6.80 7.52 15.02
CA SER A 181 -6.81 7.19 16.45
C SER A 181 -5.61 6.31 16.84
N ASN A 182 -4.46 6.55 16.21
CA ASN A 182 -3.26 5.74 16.40
C ASN A 182 -2.71 5.82 17.84
N GLN A 183 -2.68 4.67 18.53
CA GLN A 183 -1.92 4.47 19.76
C GLN A 183 -0.58 3.82 19.42
N TYR A 184 0.44 4.64 19.17
CA TYR A 184 1.76 4.18 18.74
C TYR A 184 2.48 3.33 19.79
N GLU A 185 3.46 2.54 19.34
CA GLU A 185 4.31 1.72 20.19
C GLU A 185 5.62 2.42 20.54
N ASP A 186 6.18 2.07 21.69
CA ASP A 186 7.55 2.46 22.08
C ASP A 186 8.60 1.44 21.62
N HIS A 187 8.18 0.26 21.14
CA HIS A 187 9.05 -0.81 20.66
C HIS A 187 8.80 -1.11 19.18
N VAL A 188 9.87 -1.31 18.42
CA VAL A 188 9.79 -1.52 16.97
C VAL A 188 9.27 -2.92 16.57
N GLU A 189 9.41 -3.91 17.45
CA GLU A 189 9.13 -5.31 17.14
C GLU A 189 7.67 -5.57 16.75
N ASP A 190 6.72 -4.84 17.34
CA ASP A 190 5.30 -4.95 17.00
C ASP A 190 5.05 -4.47 15.55
N TYR A 191 5.66 -3.35 15.18
CA TYR A 191 5.62 -2.87 13.79
C TYR A 191 6.29 -3.84 12.83
N PHE A 192 7.44 -4.41 13.19
CA PHE A 192 8.13 -5.39 12.34
C PHE A 192 7.32 -6.68 12.16
N THR A 193 6.66 -7.14 13.22
CA THR A 193 5.78 -8.30 13.19
C THR A 193 4.60 -8.06 12.25
N ALA A 194 3.91 -6.93 12.39
CA ALA A 194 2.81 -6.56 11.51
C ALA A 194 3.27 -6.32 10.07
N THR A 195 4.38 -5.62 9.83
CA THR A 195 4.95 -5.41 8.48
C THR A 195 5.21 -6.74 7.79
N LYS A 196 5.81 -7.70 8.48
CA LYS A 196 6.11 -9.03 7.95
C LYS A 196 4.84 -9.81 7.60
N ALA A 197 3.80 -9.68 8.41
CA ALA A 197 2.50 -10.33 8.15
C ALA A 197 1.71 -9.65 7.02
N VAL A 198 1.85 -8.34 6.81
CA VAL A 198 1.21 -7.65 5.69
C VAL A 198 1.94 -7.91 4.38
N TYR A 199 3.28 -8.02 4.42
CA TYR A 199 4.08 -8.28 3.22
C TYR A 199 3.89 -9.71 2.67
N LYS A 200 3.47 -10.67 3.52
CA LYS A 200 3.28 -12.08 3.18
C LYS A 200 1.84 -12.43 2.80
#